data_AF-A0A9E2NIC3-F1
#
_entry.id   AF-A0A9E2NIC3-F1
#
_cell.length_a   1.000
_cell.length_b   1.000
_cell.length_c   1.000
_cell.angle_alpha   90.00
_cell.angle_beta   90.00
_cell.angle_gamma   90.00
#
_symmetry.space_group_name_H-M   'P 1'
#
loop_
_entity.id
_entity.type
_entity.pdbx_description
1 polymer ?
#
loop_
_entity_poly.entity_id
_entity_poly.type
_entity_poly.pdbx_seq_one_letter_code
_entity_poly.pdbx_strand_id
1 'polypeptide(L)'
;MSGTLFGVGLGPGDPELVTVKAARVIGAADVVAYHSARHGRSIARRIAEPYLRSGQIEEHLVYPVTTETTDHPGGYAGAMEDFYCAAADRLAAHLEAGRDVALLAEGDPLFYSSYMHIHTRLAERFPAVIVPGVTSVSAA
;
A
#
# COMPACT_ATOMS: atom_id res chain seq x y z
N MET A 1 -2.65 -11.04 -19.85
CA MET A 1 -3.63 -10.91 -18.75
C MET A 1 -3.11 -9.83 -17.83
N SER A 2 -3.99 -8.99 -17.26
CA SER A 2 -3.58 -7.98 -16.26
C SER A 2 -3.33 -8.64 -14.91
N GLY A 3 -2.48 -8.02 -14.09
CA GLY A 3 -2.24 -8.41 -12.70
C GLY A 3 -3.40 -8.03 -11.78
N THR A 4 -3.28 -8.45 -10.52
CA THR A 4 -4.25 -8.21 -9.44
C THR A 4 -3.69 -7.23 -8.43
N LEU A 5 -4.51 -6.25 -8.02
CA LEU A 5 -4.22 -5.36 -6.91
C LEU A 5 -4.63 -6.02 -5.60
N PHE A 6 -3.69 -6.22 -4.68
CA PHE A 6 -3.95 -6.71 -3.33
C PHE A 6 -3.81 -5.58 -2.32
N GLY A 7 -4.86 -5.29 -1.56
CA GLY A 7 -4.77 -4.51 -0.33
C GLY A 7 -4.46 -5.44 0.83
N VAL A 8 -3.28 -5.32 1.44
CA VAL A 8 -2.79 -6.32 2.41
C VAL A 8 -2.64 -5.71 3.80
N GLY A 9 -3.53 -6.12 4.71
CA GLY A 9 -3.45 -5.78 6.13
C GLY A 9 -2.32 -6.53 6.83
N LEU A 10 -1.48 -5.78 7.53
CA LEU A 10 -0.29 -6.28 8.21
C LEU A 10 -0.48 -6.50 9.72
N GLY A 11 -1.62 -6.10 10.27
CA GLY A 11 -1.75 -6.07 11.72
C GLY A 11 -1.13 -4.80 12.34
N PRO A 12 -1.14 -4.69 13.68
CA PRO A 12 -0.95 -3.43 14.39
C PRO A 12 0.52 -3.03 14.63
N GLY A 13 1.50 -3.82 14.19
CA GLY A 13 2.91 -3.52 14.36
C GLY A 13 3.83 -4.72 14.60
N ASP A 14 3.34 -5.72 15.33
CA ASP A 14 4.09 -6.95 15.57
C ASP A 14 4.00 -7.86 14.32
N PRO A 15 5.15 -8.23 13.69
CA PRO A 15 5.15 -9.17 12.57
C PRO A 15 4.46 -10.50 12.88
N GLU A 16 4.47 -11.00 14.12
CA GLU A 16 3.79 -12.26 14.47
C GLU A 16 2.25 -12.17 14.33
N LEU A 17 1.70 -10.96 14.23
CA LEU A 17 0.27 -10.71 13.99
C LEU A 17 -0.09 -10.60 12.50
N VAL A 18 0.89 -10.71 11.59
CA VAL A 18 0.62 -10.82 10.15
C VAL A 18 -0.07 -12.16 9.88
N THR A 19 -1.21 -12.11 9.18
CA THR A 19 -1.95 -13.34 8.88
C THR A 19 -1.21 -14.22 7.87
N VAL A 20 -1.42 -15.54 7.94
CA VAL A 20 -0.85 -16.49 6.97
C VAL A 20 -1.21 -16.13 5.52
N LYS A 21 -2.41 -15.59 5.28
CA LYS A 21 -2.82 -15.14 3.94
C LYS A 21 -2.03 -13.89 3.51
N ALA A 22 -1.83 -12.93 4.39
CA ALA A 22 -1.05 -11.73 4.11
C ALA A 22 0.41 -12.09 3.78
N ALA A 23 1.07 -12.87 4.63
CA ALA A 23 2.44 -13.35 4.39
C ALA A 23 2.60 -14.05 3.03
N ARG A 24 1.66 -14.93 2.67
CA ARG A 24 1.67 -15.62 1.37
C ARG A 24 1.51 -14.68 0.19
N VAL A 25 0.60 -13.70 0.28
CA VAL A 25 0.37 -12.72 -0.80
C VAL A 25 1.59 -11.81 -0.95
N ILE A 26 2.17 -11.33 0.15
CA ILE A 26 3.39 -10.52 0.14
C ILE A 26 4.53 -11.29 -0.52
N GLY A 27 4.78 -12.54 -0.12
CA GLY A 27 5.86 -13.33 -0.71
C GLY A 27 5.63 -13.72 -2.17
N ALA A 28 4.38 -13.81 -2.63
CA ALA A 28 4.07 -14.17 -4.02
C ALA A 28 4.09 -12.97 -4.98
N ALA A 29 3.67 -11.79 -4.53
CA ALA A 29 3.51 -10.60 -5.39
C ALA A 29 4.79 -10.24 -6.13
N ASP A 30 4.66 -9.70 -7.35
CA ASP A 30 5.79 -9.21 -8.14
C ASP A 30 6.23 -7.83 -7.66
N VAL A 31 5.27 -7.03 -7.19
CA VAL A 31 5.46 -5.67 -6.72
C VAL A 31 4.93 -5.54 -5.30
N VAL A 32 5.73 -4.96 -4.42
CA VAL A 32 5.32 -4.57 -3.07
C VAL A 32 5.32 -3.05 -2.98
N ALA A 33 4.14 -2.46 -2.81
CA ALA A 33 3.95 -1.03 -2.70
C ALA A 33 3.69 -0.63 -1.24
N TYR A 34 4.28 0.47 -0.79
CA TYR A 34 4.12 0.94 0.59
C TYR A 34 4.33 2.45 0.71
N HIS A 35 3.67 3.04 1.70
CA HIS A 35 3.72 4.47 1.95
C HIS A 35 4.79 4.85 2.97
N SER A 36 5.32 6.07 2.88
CA SER A 36 6.05 6.73 3.96
C SER A 36 5.87 8.24 3.94
N ALA A 37 6.17 8.89 5.06
CA ALA A 37 6.46 10.32 5.07
C ALA A 37 7.81 10.62 4.36
N ARG A 38 8.14 11.91 4.21
CA ARG A 38 9.36 12.39 3.51
C ARG A 38 10.68 11.86 4.09
N HIS A 39 10.71 11.43 5.35
CA HIS A 39 11.88 10.80 5.95
C HIS A 39 12.15 9.38 5.41
N GLY A 40 11.29 8.84 4.54
CA GLY A 40 11.53 7.61 3.78
C GLY A 40 11.36 6.29 4.53
N ARG A 41 11.05 6.32 5.83
CA ARG A 41 10.88 5.10 6.65
C ARG A 41 9.42 4.69 6.63
N SER A 42 9.12 3.45 6.26
CA SER A 42 7.77 2.90 6.25
C SER A 42 7.61 1.85 7.35
N ILE A 43 6.62 2.05 8.23
CA ILE A 43 6.27 1.07 9.26
C ILE A 43 5.74 -0.20 8.60
N ALA A 44 4.81 -0.07 7.64
CA ALA A 44 4.26 -1.19 6.88
C ALA A 44 5.36 -2.03 6.21
N ARG A 45 6.34 -1.39 5.56
CA ARG A 45 7.49 -2.11 4.99
C ARG A 45 8.25 -2.91 6.04
N ARG A 46 8.57 -2.29 7.17
CA ARG A 46 9.33 -2.94 8.26
C ARG A 46 8.60 -4.15 8.82
N ILE A 47 7.27 -4.07 8.99
CA ILE A 47 6.46 -5.20 9.44
C ILE A 47 6.49 -6.33 8.40
N ALA A 48 6.44 -5.97 7.11
CA ALA A 48 6.43 -6.94 6.02
C ALA A 48 7.80 -7.56 5.72
N GLU A 49 8.90 -6.99 6.23
CA GLU A 49 10.30 -7.39 5.94
C GLU A 49 10.54 -8.92 6.02
N PRO A 50 10.07 -9.66 7.04
CA PRO A 50 10.28 -11.11 7.12
C PRO A 50 9.61 -11.91 6.00
N TYR A 51 8.66 -11.31 5.29
CA TYR A 51 7.84 -11.96 4.26
C TYR A 51 8.20 -11.51 2.83
N LEU A 52 9.13 -10.57 2.69
CA LEU A 52 9.62 -10.12 1.39
C LEU A 52 10.53 -11.19 0.77
N ARG A 53 10.51 -11.27 -0.57
CA ARG A 53 11.43 -12.13 -1.33
C ARG A 53 12.39 -11.29 -2.17
N SER A 54 13.57 -11.85 -2.43
CA SER A 54 14.53 -11.25 -3.36
C SER A 54 13.94 -11.10 -4.76
N GLY A 55 14.28 -10.00 -5.43
CA GLY A 55 13.86 -9.71 -6.81
C GLY A 55 12.45 -9.12 -6.96
N GLN A 56 11.75 -8.84 -5.85
CA GLN A 56 10.54 -8.03 -5.89
C GLN A 56 10.85 -6.60 -6.31
N ILE A 57 9.93 -6.01 -7.07
CA ILE A 57 9.93 -4.58 -7.33
C ILE A 57 9.28 -3.90 -6.15
N GLU A 58 9.87 -2.80 -5.69
CA GLU A 58 9.36 -2.05 -4.55
C GLU A 58 8.90 -0.67 -4.98
N GLU A 59 7.61 -0.42 -4.87
CA GLU A 59 6.99 0.85 -5.19
C GLU A 59 6.87 1.69 -3.91
N HIS A 60 7.87 2.54 -3.70
CA HIS A 60 7.91 3.45 -2.55
C HIS A 60 7.07 4.70 -2.83
N LEU A 61 5.95 4.83 -2.11
CA LEU A 61 4.98 5.91 -2.24
C LEU A 61 5.22 6.96 -1.14
N VAL A 62 6.06 7.94 -1.43
CA VAL A 62 6.43 8.99 -0.45
C VAL A 62 5.41 10.12 -0.49
N TYR A 63 4.73 10.37 0.62
CA TYR A 63 3.76 11.45 0.72
C TYR A 63 4.40 12.81 0.44
N PRO A 64 3.72 13.68 -0.34
CA PRO A 64 4.23 15.02 -0.62
C PRO A 64 4.14 15.90 0.62
N VAL A 65 3.21 15.66 1.54
CA VAL A 65 3.02 16.40 2.78
C VAL A 65 2.34 15.48 3.79
N THR A 66 2.68 15.61 5.07
CA THR A 66 2.03 14.84 6.14
C THR A 66 1.42 15.76 7.20
N THR A 67 2.27 16.49 7.92
CA THR A 67 1.87 17.46 8.96
C THR A 67 2.40 18.86 8.66
N GLU A 68 3.25 18.98 7.64
CA GLU A 68 3.87 20.22 7.19
C GLU A 68 2.91 21.11 6.38
N THR A 69 3.30 22.36 6.16
CA THR A 69 2.63 23.25 5.21
C THR A 69 3.08 22.95 3.78
N THR A 70 2.24 23.33 2.79
CA THR A 70 2.55 23.14 1.37
C THR A 70 2.27 24.41 0.58
N ASP A 71 3.15 24.71 -0.38
CA ASP A 71 3.01 25.82 -1.34
C ASP A 71 2.22 25.41 -2.59
N HIS A 72 1.68 24.18 -2.62
CA HIS A 72 0.89 23.69 -3.74
C HIS A 72 -0.34 24.59 -3.98
N PRO A 73 -0.66 24.98 -5.23
CA PRO A 73 -1.75 25.92 -5.51
C PRO A 73 -3.13 25.40 -5.05
N GLY A 74 -3.32 24.07 -4.99
CA GLY A 74 -4.51 23.42 -4.42
C GLY A 74 -4.42 23.11 -2.92
N GLY A 75 -3.42 23.64 -2.22
CA GLY A 75 -3.13 23.32 -0.81
C GLY A 75 -2.84 21.84 -0.57
N TYR A 76 -3.06 21.38 0.66
CA TYR A 76 -2.89 19.98 1.07
C TYR A 76 -3.70 19.02 0.20
N ALA A 77 -4.97 19.34 -0.05
CA ALA A 77 -5.86 18.48 -0.83
C ALA A 77 -5.37 18.29 -2.27
N GLY A 78 -4.97 19.37 -2.94
CA GLY A 78 -4.40 19.28 -4.29
C GLY A 78 -3.09 18.50 -4.33
N ALA A 79 -2.19 18.72 -3.37
CA ALA A 79 -0.93 17.98 -3.29
C ALA A 79 -1.17 16.47 -3.11
N MET A 80 -2.14 16.10 -2.26
CA MET A 80 -2.50 14.70 -2.04
C MET A 80 -3.21 14.08 -3.24
N GLU A 81 -4.05 14.82 -3.95
CA GLU A 81 -4.72 14.36 -5.17
C GLU A 81 -3.71 14.03 -6.26
N ASP A 82 -2.80 14.95 -6.57
CA ASP A 82 -1.74 14.76 -7.56
C ASP A 82 -0.86 13.55 -7.21
N PHE A 83 -0.51 13.41 -5.92
CA PHE A 83 0.23 12.25 -5.43
C PHE A 83 -0.51 10.93 -5.67
N TYR A 84 -1.79 10.84 -5.31
CA TYR A 84 -2.53 9.59 -5.47
C TYR A 84 -2.83 9.27 -6.94
N CYS A 85 -2.99 10.28 -7.79
CA CYS A 85 -3.06 10.08 -9.24
C CYS A 85 -1.75 9.49 -9.77
N ALA A 86 -0.61 10.12 -9.47
CA ALA A 86 0.70 9.64 -9.91
C ALA A 86 1.03 8.24 -9.35
N ALA A 87 0.68 7.97 -8.10
CA ALA A 87 0.84 6.65 -7.49
C ALA A 87 -0.05 5.60 -8.19
N ALA A 88 -1.32 5.92 -8.45
CA ALA A 88 -2.22 5.02 -9.14
C ALA A 88 -1.72 4.70 -10.56
N ASP A 89 -1.19 5.68 -11.30
CA ASP A 89 -0.64 5.47 -12.64
C ASP A 89 0.59 4.55 -12.63
N ARG A 90 1.50 4.73 -11.66
CA ARG A 90 2.65 3.83 -11.47
C ARG A 90 2.19 2.40 -11.20
N LEU A 91 1.25 2.22 -10.26
CA LEU A 91 0.73 0.88 -9.93
C LEU A 91 -0.06 0.26 -11.10
N ALA A 92 -0.83 1.07 -11.84
CA ALA A 92 -1.52 0.62 -13.04
C ALA A 92 -0.54 0.10 -14.10
N ALA A 93 0.60 0.76 -14.32
CA ALA A 93 1.62 0.27 -15.26
C ALA A 93 2.20 -1.10 -14.87
N HIS A 94 2.24 -1.43 -13.57
CA HIS A 94 2.57 -2.79 -13.12
C HIS A 94 1.46 -3.80 -13.45
N LEU A 95 0.23 -3.46 -13.10
CA LEU A 95 -0.95 -4.30 -13.31
C LEU A 95 -1.19 -4.55 -14.82
N GLU A 96 -1.05 -3.55 -15.67
CA GLU A 96 -1.16 -3.67 -17.13
C GLU A 96 -0.09 -4.59 -17.72
N ALA A 97 1.11 -4.59 -17.14
CA ALA A 97 2.18 -5.52 -17.49
C ALA A 97 1.97 -6.95 -16.94
N GLY A 98 0.84 -7.23 -16.30
CA GLY A 98 0.53 -8.56 -15.77
C GLY A 98 1.18 -8.89 -14.43
N ARG A 99 1.73 -7.88 -13.72
CA ARG A 99 2.40 -8.05 -12.43
C ARG A 99 1.41 -7.86 -11.29
N ASP A 100 1.40 -8.78 -10.34
CA ASP A 100 0.58 -8.64 -9.14
C ASP A 100 1.21 -7.61 -8.18
N VAL A 101 0.37 -6.73 -7.63
CA VAL A 101 0.78 -5.62 -6.75
C VAL A 101 0.20 -5.82 -5.36
N ALA A 102 1.05 -6.01 -4.35
CA ALA A 102 0.66 -5.99 -2.94
C ALA A 102 0.88 -4.59 -2.36
N LEU A 103 -0.20 -3.82 -2.17
CA LEU A 103 -0.18 -2.54 -1.47
C LEU A 103 -0.38 -2.77 0.03
N LEU A 104 0.69 -2.53 0.79
CA LEU A 104 0.75 -2.76 2.22
C LEU A 104 -0.06 -1.73 3.01
N ALA A 105 -0.84 -2.21 3.97
CA ALA A 105 -1.59 -1.42 4.93
C ALA A 105 -1.25 -1.87 6.35
N GLU A 106 -0.77 -0.94 7.19
CA GLU A 106 -0.71 -1.17 8.64
C GLU A 106 -2.13 -1.31 9.20
N GLY A 107 -2.34 -2.26 10.11
CA GLY A 107 -3.67 -2.64 10.59
C GLY A 107 -4.46 -3.39 9.52
N ASP A 108 -5.61 -2.83 9.13
CA ASP A 108 -6.53 -3.40 8.13
C ASP A 108 -6.75 -2.41 6.96
N PRO A 109 -6.78 -2.88 5.69
CA PRO A 109 -6.94 -2.00 4.53
C PRO A 109 -8.27 -1.23 4.49
N LEU A 110 -9.30 -1.68 5.23
CA LEU A 110 -10.63 -1.07 5.27
C LEU A 110 -10.87 -0.24 6.54
N PHE A 111 -9.87 -0.09 7.40
CA PHE A 111 -9.99 0.68 8.64
C PHE A 111 -8.98 1.84 8.67
N TYR A 112 -9.42 3.05 8.28
CA TYR A 112 -8.62 4.28 8.22
C TYR A 112 -7.30 4.16 7.43
N SER A 113 -7.23 3.26 6.44
CA SER A 113 -6.03 3.03 5.66
C SER A 113 -5.96 3.90 4.40
N SER A 114 -4.76 4.38 4.07
CA SER A 114 -4.48 5.08 2.82
C SER A 114 -4.61 4.19 1.58
N TYR A 115 -4.69 2.85 1.74
CA TYR A 115 -5.00 1.92 0.66
C TYR A 115 -6.26 2.34 -0.12
N MET A 116 -7.29 2.83 0.56
CA MET A 116 -8.57 3.15 -0.07
C MET A 116 -8.46 4.21 -1.17
N HIS A 117 -7.49 5.13 -1.11
CA HIS A 117 -7.26 6.11 -2.18
C HIS A 117 -6.80 5.46 -3.48
N ILE A 118 -6.04 4.38 -3.41
CA ILE A 118 -5.62 3.60 -4.58
C ILE A 118 -6.73 2.64 -5.01
N HIS A 119 -7.41 2.00 -4.05
CA HIS A 119 -8.50 1.08 -4.34
C HIS A 119 -9.59 1.72 -5.20
N THR A 120 -10.09 2.90 -4.82
CA THR A 120 -11.16 3.58 -5.56
C THR A 120 -10.73 4.00 -6.97
N ARG A 121 -9.44 4.21 -7.21
CA ARG A 121 -8.89 4.58 -8.53
C ARG A 121 -8.65 3.38 -9.45
N LEU A 122 -8.39 2.20 -8.90
CA LEU A 122 -7.91 1.04 -9.66
C LEU A 122 -8.86 -0.17 -9.66
N ALA A 123 -9.74 -0.32 -8.66
CA ALA A 123 -10.57 -1.52 -8.53
C ALA A 123 -11.65 -1.69 -9.61
N GLU A 124 -12.04 -0.61 -10.29
CA GLU A 124 -12.93 -0.69 -11.46
C GLU A 124 -12.18 -1.09 -12.75
N ARG A 125 -10.85 -0.95 -12.76
CA ARG A 125 -9.98 -1.19 -13.93
C ARG A 125 -9.27 -2.53 -13.86
N PHE A 126 -8.96 -3.02 -12.66
CA PHE A 126 -8.18 -4.22 -12.42
C PHE A 126 -8.84 -5.10 -11.35
N PRO A 127 -8.64 -6.42 -11.38
CA PRO A 127 -9.01 -7.28 -10.26
C PRO A 127 -8.40 -6.75 -8.96
N ALA A 128 -9.23 -6.58 -7.94
CA ALA A 128 -8.81 -6.11 -6.64
C ALA A 128 -9.25 -7.08 -5.53
N VAL A 129 -8.33 -7.44 -4.65
CA VAL A 129 -8.57 -8.36 -3.53
C VAL A 129 -8.10 -7.72 -2.23
N ILE A 130 -8.96 -7.73 -1.22
CA ILE A 130 -8.60 -7.29 0.13
C ILE A 130 -8.20 -8.51 0.97
N VAL A 131 -7.05 -8.41 1.61
CA VAL A 131 -6.57 -9.34 2.64
C VAL A 131 -6.66 -8.63 3.98
N PRO A 132 -7.62 -8.99 4.84
CA PRO A 132 -7.80 -8.29 6.11
C PRO A 132 -6.64 -8.53 7.07
N GLY A 133 -6.43 -7.57 7.96
CA GLY A 133 -5.44 -7.60 9.03
C GLY A 133 -6.03 -7.30 10.39
N VAL A 134 -5.26 -7.54 11.46
CA VAL A 134 -5.70 -7.22 12.83
C VAL A 134 -5.69 -5.70 13.02
N THR A 135 -6.82 -5.09 13.37
CA THR A 135 -6.88 -3.65 13.63
C THR A 135 -6.18 -3.31 14.95
N SER A 136 -5.65 -2.09 15.07
CA SER A 136 -4.99 -1.62 16.30
C SER A 136 -5.88 -1.67 17.54
N VAL A 137 -7.17 -1.33 17.39
CA VAL A 137 -8.14 -1.35 18.49
C VAL A 137 -8.44 -2.74 19.01
N SER A 138 -8.30 -3.78 18.19
CA SER A 138 -8.51 -5.17 18.62
C SER A 138 -7.29 -5.80 19.29
N ALA A 139 -6.12 -5.19 19.14
CA ALA A 139 -4.87 -5.70 19.69
C ALA A 139 -4.45 -5.04 21.01
N ALA A 140 -5.09 -3.93 21.38
CA ALA A 140 -4.78 -3.13 22.57
C ALA A 140 -5.39 -3.68 23.87
#